data_AF-A0A939J8S7-F1
#
_entry.id   AF-A0A939J8S7-F1
#
_cell.length_a   1.000
_cell.length_b   1.000
_cell.length_c   1.000
_cell.angle_alpha   90.00
_cell.angle_beta   90.00
_cell.angle_gamma   90.00
#
_symmetry.space_group_name_H-M   'P 1'
#
loop_
_entity.id
_entity.type
_entity.pdbx_description
1 polymer ?
#
loop_
_entity_poly.entity_id
_entity_poly.type
_entity_poly.pdbx_seq_one_letter_code
_entity_poly.pdbx_strand_id
1 'polypeptide(L)'
;MIIEQRRLLAGTTQLALRPNGLYICQRNSHGRATLEFEMPYEEVLPVRVMRFRTTPQLTWRPLVGLWFAISLLQRLLPTNSNGQLSDAAWLGVFGFGGLLIALYLYGQRNWWQHVTLGTSRTNITLADRSAERASVDKFARALEARTKAYLREEYANINPLGLIDTQLHRLRWLRKLDVLTEREARVLATRLTGRLDSLPLHSMGQVLESPYVN
;
A
#
# COMPACT_ATOMS: atom_id res chain seq x y z
N MET A 1 13.10 3.24 -11.07
CA MET A 1 11.72 2.79 -11.44
C MET A 1 10.74 3.83 -10.93
N ILE A 2 9.75 4.22 -11.73
CA ILE A 2 8.81 5.30 -11.42
C ILE A 2 7.39 4.79 -11.69
N ILE A 3 6.46 5.10 -10.82
CA ILE A 3 5.02 4.93 -11.01
C ILE A 3 4.35 6.29 -10.86
N GLU A 4 3.46 6.62 -11.78
CA GLU A 4 2.59 7.78 -11.68
C GLU A 4 1.14 7.32 -11.77
N GLN A 5 0.32 7.78 -10.84
CA GLN A 5 -1.12 7.55 -10.86
C GLN A 5 -1.87 8.88 -10.86
N ARG A 6 -2.75 9.05 -11.86
CA ARG A 6 -3.62 10.22 -11.96
C ARG A 6 -5.03 9.90 -11.48
N ARG A 7 -5.50 10.62 -10.47
CA ARG A 7 -6.89 10.64 -9.99
C ARG A 7 -7.58 11.89 -10.53
N LEU A 8 -8.70 11.72 -11.25
CA LEU A 8 -9.40 12.83 -11.92
C LEU A 8 -9.79 13.97 -10.97
N LEU A 9 -10.15 13.66 -9.72
CA LEU A 9 -10.59 14.66 -8.72
C LEU A 9 -9.57 14.91 -7.61
N ALA A 10 -8.64 13.98 -7.37
CA ALA A 10 -7.71 14.03 -6.23
C ALA A 10 -6.25 14.35 -6.62
N GLY A 11 -5.99 14.60 -7.91
CA GLY A 11 -4.66 14.97 -8.42
C GLY A 11 -3.78 13.78 -8.81
N THR A 12 -2.46 13.96 -8.85
CA THR A 12 -1.50 12.92 -9.26
C THR A 12 -0.62 12.49 -8.09
N THR A 13 -0.35 11.19 -7.98
CA THR A 13 0.61 10.63 -7.03
C THR A 13 1.73 9.99 -7.82
N GLN A 14 2.96 10.47 -7.65
CA GLN A 14 4.17 9.96 -8.26
C GLN A 14 5.04 9.31 -7.19
N LEU A 15 5.46 8.07 -7.45
CA LEU A 15 6.36 7.28 -6.62
C LEU A 15 7.60 6.96 -7.45
N ALA A 16 8.78 7.29 -6.93
CA ALA A 16 10.04 7.01 -7.61
C ALA A 16 11.04 6.37 -6.66
N LEU A 17 11.64 5.28 -7.11
CA LEU A 17 12.81 4.68 -6.46
C LEU A 17 14.06 5.45 -6.85
N ARG A 18 14.64 6.17 -5.90
CA ARG A 18 15.89 6.93 -6.04
C ARG A 18 17.09 6.16 -5.45
N PRO A 19 18.34 6.61 -5.67
CA PRO A 19 19.52 5.97 -5.09
C PRO A 19 19.50 5.93 -3.57
N ASN A 20 19.00 6.98 -2.91
CA ASN A 20 19.09 7.15 -1.45
C ASN A 20 17.76 6.92 -0.71
N GLY A 21 16.66 6.73 -1.43
CA GLY A 21 15.36 6.56 -0.81
C GLY A 21 14.20 6.40 -1.77
N LEU A 22 13.01 6.33 -1.19
CA LEU A 22 11.73 6.37 -1.88
C LEU A 22 11.24 7.82 -1.96
N TYR A 23 11.16 8.35 -3.17
CA TYR A 23 10.63 9.68 -3.42
C TYR A 23 9.12 9.61 -3.68
N ILE A 24 8.37 10.45 -2.97
CA ILE A 24 6.91 10.51 -3.03
C ILE A 24 6.52 11.96 -3.31
N CYS A 25 5.83 12.18 -4.43
CA CYS A 25 5.26 13.47 -4.80
C CYS A 25 3.76 13.31 -5.02
N GLN A 26 2.96 14.02 -4.24
CA GLN A 26 1.53 14.13 -4.43
C GLN A 26 1.20 15.55 -4.87
N ARG A 27 0.57 15.68 -6.04
CA ARG A 27 0.11 16.94 -6.61
C ARG A 27 -1.40 16.98 -6.59
N ASN A 28 -1.98 18.14 -6.33
CA ASN A 28 -3.41 18.34 -6.38
C ASN A 28 -3.94 18.42 -7.83
N SER A 29 -5.25 18.46 -8.04
CA SER A 29 -5.89 18.64 -9.36
C SER A 29 -5.42 19.89 -10.10
N HIS A 30 -5.03 20.94 -9.36
CA HIS A 30 -4.46 22.18 -9.88
C HIS A 30 -2.95 22.11 -10.20
N GLY A 31 -2.34 20.93 -10.14
CA GLY A 31 -0.92 20.72 -10.49
C GLY A 31 0.09 21.21 -9.45
N ARG A 32 -0.34 21.83 -8.35
CA ARG A 32 0.53 22.22 -7.23
C ARG A 32 0.92 20.99 -6.41
N ALA A 33 2.21 20.88 -6.07
CA ALA A 33 2.71 19.85 -5.16
C ALA A 33 2.15 20.11 -3.75
N THR A 34 1.34 19.18 -3.26
CA THR A 34 0.76 19.24 -1.91
C THR A 34 1.68 18.57 -0.91
N LEU A 35 2.40 17.53 -1.34
CA LEU A 35 3.29 16.73 -0.51
C LEU A 35 4.47 16.29 -1.37
N GLU A 36 5.68 16.60 -0.93
CA GLU A 36 6.91 16.12 -1.55
C GLU A 36 7.88 15.76 -0.44
N PHE A 37 8.23 14.48 -0.34
CA PHE A 37 9.24 14.03 0.61
C PHE A 37 9.98 12.81 0.09
N GLU A 38 11.21 12.65 0.56
CA GLU A 38 12.07 11.51 0.29
C GLU A 38 12.22 10.70 1.58
N MET A 39 11.84 9.43 1.52
CA MET A 39 11.92 8.50 2.64
C MET A 39 13.20 7.67 2.53
N PRO A 40 14.09 7.70 3.53
CA PRO A 40 15.31 6.91 3.52
C PRO A 40 14.97 5.42 3.69
N TYR A 41 15.80 4.54 3.12
CA TYR A 41 15.53 3.09 3.06
C TYR A 41 15.43 2.44 4.45
N GLU A 42 16.07 3.02 5.46
CA GLU A 42 16.00 2.63 6.87
C GLU A 42 14.58 2.70 7.43
N GLU A 43 13.72 3.58 6.90
CA GLU A 43 12.37 3.82 7.39
C GLU A 43 11.28 3.18 6.49
N VAL A 44 11.68 2.56 5.38
CA VAL A 44 10.72 2.01 4.41
C VAL A 44 10.11 0.69 4.89
N LEU A 45 10.89 -0.21 5.49
CA LEU A 45 10.41 -1.53 5.91
C LEU A 45 9.55 -1.46 7.19
N PRO A 46 8.44 -2.22 7.27
CA PRO A 46 7.96 -3.22 6.32
C PRO A 46 7.12 -2.61 5.19
N VAL A 47 7.30 -3.11 3.97
CA VAL A 47 6.43 -2.76 2.84
C VAL A 47 5.22 -3.68 2.83
N ARG A 48 4.02 -3.12 3.01
CA ARG A 48 2.75 -3.86 2.99
C ARG A 48 1.83 -3.28 1.94
N VAL A 49 1.28 -4.14 1.07
CA VAL A 49 0.24 -3.76 0.13
C VAL A 49 -1.10 -4.23 0.70
N MET A 50 -1.93 -3.29 1.13
CA MET A 50 -3.31 -3.56 1.55
C MET A 50 -4.28 -3.05 0.51
N ARG A 51 -5.35 -3.81 0.24
CA ARG A 51 -6.38 -3.43 -0.72
C ARG A 51 -7.68 -3.22 0.05
N PHE A 52 -8.20 -2.00 -0.04
CA PHE A 52 -9.46 -1.62 0.57
C PHE A 52 -10.52 -1.41 -0.52
N ARG A 53 -11.70 -1.96 -0.27
CA ARG A 53 -12.88 -1.69 -1.07
C ARG A 53 -13.83 -0.87 -0.21
N THR A 54 -13.81 0.45 -0.38
CA THR A 54 -14.81 1.35 0.21
C THR A 54 -16.08 1.28 -0.62
N THR A 55 -16.76 0.13 -0.62
CA THR A 55 -18.14 0.14 -1.08
C THR A 55 -18.93 1.03 -0.12
N PRO A 56 -19.64 2.07 -0.60
CA PRO A 56 -20.66 2.68 0.21
C PRO A 56 -21.61 1.55 0.58
N GLN A 57 -21.71 1.26 1.88
CA GLN A 57 -22.74 0.37 2.36
C GLN A 57 -24.04 0.90 1.77
N LEU A 58 -24.82 0.00 1.16
CA LEU A 58 -26.10 0.30 0.54
C LEU A 58 -27.06 0.73 1.65
N THR A 59 -26.86 1.95 2.14
CA THR A 59 -27.76 2.60 3.07
C THR A 59 -29.03 2.95 2.29
N TRP A 60 -30.11 3.23 3.00
CA TRP A 60 -31.37 3.67 2.39
C TRP A 60 -31.22 4.98 1.57
N ARG A 61 -30.11 5.72 1.70
CA ARG A 61 -29.85 7.01 1.03
C ARG A 61 -29.85 6.95 -0.51
N PRO A 62 -29.10 6.05 -1.18
CA PRO A 62 -29.21 5.85 -2.63
C PRO A 62 -30.62 5.42 -3.07
N LEU A 63 -31.35 4.64 -2.26
CA LEU A 63 -32.74 4.26 -2.55
C LEU A 63 -33.68 5.47 -2.48
N VAL A 64 -33.52 6.36 -1.50
CA VAL A 64 -34.25 7.63 -1.41
C VAL A 64 -33.89 8.54 -2.58
N GLY A 65 -32.62 8.63 -2.96
CA GLY A 65 -32.19 9.40 -4.13
C GLY A 65 -32.78 8.87 -5.44
N LEU A 66 -32.83 7.55 -5.60
CA LEU A 66 -33.47 6.89 -6.75
C LEU A 66 -34.98 7.13 -6.75
N TRP A 67 -35.65 6.99 -5.60
CA TRP A 67 -37.07 7.31 -5.44
C TRP A 67 -37.33 8.78 -5.82
N PHE A 68 -36.51 9.70 -5.31
CA PHE A 68 -36.66 11.12 -5.60
C PHE A 68 -36.48 11.39 -7.10
N ALA A 69 -35.46 10.80 -7.73
CA ALA A 69 -35.24 10.91 -9.17
C ALA A 69 -36.42 10.37 -9.98
N ILE A 70 -36.97 9.19 -9.62
CA ILE A 70 -38.15 8.61 -10.26
C ILE A 70 -39.37 9.53 -10.08
N SER A 71 -39.60 10.04 -8.87
CA SER A 71 -40.72 10.95 -8.58
C SER A 71 -40.61 12.28 -9.31
N LEU A 72 -39.40 12.78 -9.52
CA LEU A 72 -39.12 14.02 -10.24
C LEU A 72 -39.28 13.80 -11.76
N LEU A 73 -38.87 12.64 -12.26
CA LEU A 73 -39.09 12.23 -13.66
C LEU A 73 -40.59 12.08 -13.96
N GLN A 74 -41.34 11.43 -13.06
CA GLN A 74 -42.80 11.28 -13.18
C GLN A 74 -43.54 12.63 -13.22
N ARG A 75 -43.02 13.66 -12.54
CA ARG A 75 -43.60 15.02 -12.56
C ARG A 75 -43.25 15.83 -13.81
N LEU A 76 -42.12 15.54 -14.45
CA LEU A 76 -41.63 16.25 -15.63
C LEU A 76 -42.17 15.64 -16.94
N LEU A 77 -42.67 14.40 -16.92
CA LEU A 77 -43.22 13.72 -18.08
C LEU A 77 -44.70 14.07 -18.26
N PRO A 78 -45.13 14.58 -19.44
CA PRO A 78 -46.52 14.92 -19.68
C PRO A 78 -47.40 13.65 -19.66
N THR A 79 -48.33 13.61 -18.71
CA THR A 79 -49.34 12.56 -18.59
C THR A 79 -50.43 12.76 -19.63
N ASN A 80 -50.76 11.70 -20.39
CA ASN A 80 -51.93 11.70 -21.27
C ASN A 80 -53.24 11.67 -20.46
N SER A 81 -54.33 12.11 -21.09
CA SER A 81 -55.67 12.29 -20.49
C SER A 81 -56.30 11.07 -19.81
N ASN A 82 -55.73 9.87 -19.98
CA ASN A 82 -56.20 8.63 -19.34
C ASN A 82 -55.37 8.21 -18.12
N GLY A 83 -54.45 9.04 -17.64
CA GLY A 83 -53.60 8.73 -16.48
C GLY A 83 -52.57 7.61 -16.71
N GLN A 84 -52.45 7.14 -17.96
CA GLN A 84 -51.45 6.15 -18.37
C GLN A 84 -50.20 6.86 -18.92
N LEU A 85 -49.04 6.39 -18.48
CA LEU A 85 -47.74 6.84 -18.98
C LEU A 85 -47.61 6.42 -20.46
N SER A 86 -47.31 7.39 -21.32
CA SER A 86 -47.01 7.14 -22.74
C SER A 86 -45.81 6.18 -22.89
N ASP A 87 -45.79 5.34 -23.92
CA ASP A 87 -44.66 4.40 -24.18
C ASP A 87 -43.30 5.12 -24.23
N ALA A 88 -43.28 6.39 -24.67
CA ALA A 88 -42.10 7.24 -24.65
C ALA A 88 -41.62 7.58 -23.21
N ALA A 89 -42.54 7.69 -22.26
CA ALA A 89 -42.22 7.93 -20.85
C ALA A 89 -41.60 6.69 -20.20
N TRP A 90 -42.07 5.49 -20.55
CA TRP A 90 -41.47 4.24 -20.11
C TRP A 90 -40.03 4.06 -20.63
N LEU A 91 -39.79 4.38 -21.90
CA LEU A 91 -38.43 4.38 -22.46
C LEU A 91 -37.50 5.35 -21.73
N GLY A 92 -37.99 6.54 -21.36
CA GLY A 92 -37.23 7.50 -20.56
C GLY A 92 -36.86 6.97 -19.17
N VAL A 93 -37.80 6.33 -18.46
CA VAL A 93 -37.57 5.72 -17.15
C VAL A 93 -36.56 4.58 -17.24
N PHE A 94 -36.72 3.67 -18.21
CA PHE A 94 -35.79 2.55 -18.40
C PHE A 94 -34.40 3.03 -18.83
N GLY A 95 -34.32 4.02 -19.72
CA GLY A 95 -33.05 4.61 -20.15
C GLY A 95 -32.29 5.28 -19.00
N PHE A 96 -32.98 6.09 -18.19
CA PHE A 96 -32.37 6.76 -17.05
C PHE A 96 -32.01 5.78 -15.92
N GLY A 97 -32.87 4.81 -15.64
CA GLY A 97 -32.60 3.73 -14.68
C GLY A 97 -31.39 2.90 -15.11
N GLY A 98 -31.31 2.52 -16.38
CA GLY A 98 -30.15 1.83 -16.96
C GLY A 98 -28.86 2.63 -16.85
N LEU A 99 -28.90 3.94 -17.13
CA LEU A 99 -27.75 4.83 -17.00
C LEU A 99 -27.26 4.95 -15.56
N LEU A 100 -28.18 5.06 -14.60
CA LEU A 100 -27.86 5.06 -13.16
C LEU A 100 -27.21 3.76 -12.71
N ILE A 101 -27.75 2.61 -13.13
CA ILE A 101 -27.18 1.29 -12.82
C ILE A 101 -25.79 1.15 -13.43
N ALA A 102 -25.62 1.56 -14.69
CA ALA A 102 -24.33 1.55 -15.36
C ALA A 102 -23.30 2.43 -14.64
N LEU A 103 -23.69 3.64 -14.22
CA LEU A 103 -22.83 4.57 -13.49
C LEU A 103 -22.48 4.05 -12.09
N TYR A 104 -23.44 3.38 -11.41
CA TYR A 104 -23.21 2.73 -10.13
C TYR A 104 -22.21 1.56 -10.25
N LEU A 105 -22.41 0.66 -11.22
CA LEU A 105 -21.49 -0.45 -11.49
C LEU A 105 -20.09 0.06 -11.89
N TYR A 106 -20.03 1.12 -12.68
CA TYR A 106 -18.78 1.77 -13.07
C TYR A 106 -18.06 2.37 -11.85
N GLY A 107 -18.77 3.10 -11.00
CA GLY A 107 -18.23 3.66 -9.75
C GLY A 107 -17.74 2.56 -8.80
N GLN A 108 -18.50 1.48 -8.66
CA GLN A 108 -18.13 0.33 -7.83
C GLN A 108 -16.86 -0.38 -8.30
N ARG A 109 -16.60 -0.38 -9.61
CA ARG A 109 -15.42 -1.01 -10.19
C ARG A 109 -14.19 -0.10 -10.19
N ASN A 110 -14.36 1.21 -10.37
CA ASN A 110 -13.25 2.12 -10.63
C ASN A 110 -12.98 3.15 -9.52
N TRP A 111 -14.02 3.64 -8.83
CA TRP A 111 -13.88 4.74 -7.87
C TRP A 111 -13.75 4.27 -6.42
N TRP A 112 -14.28 3.09 -6.10
CA TRP A 112 -14.40 2.59 -4.73
C TRP A 112 -13.35 1.57 -4.32
N GLN A 113 -12.34 1.34 -5.18
CA GLN A 113 -11.23 0.45 -4.90
C GLN A 113 -9.96 1.29 -4.70
N HIS A 114 -9.34 1.15 -3.53
CA HIS A 114 -8.12 1.85 -3.18
C HIS A 114 -7.06 0.83 -2.72
N VAL A 115 -5.83 1.01 -3.18
CA VAL A 115 -4.68 0.27 -2.66
C VAL A 115 -3.95 1.19 -1.71
N THR A 116 -3.57 0.71 -0.54
CA THR A 116 -2.69 1.44 0.36
C THR A 116 -1.35 0.72 0.42
N LEU A 117 -0.29 1.41 0.02
CA LEU A 117 1.08 0.98 0.22
C LEU A 117 1.52 1.52 1.58
N GLY A 118 1.53 0.64 2.59
CA GLY A 118 1.97 0.95 3.93
C GLY A 118 3.48 0.71 4.06
N THR A 119 4.20 1.73 4.52
CA THR A 119 5.56 1.66 5.05
C THR A 119 5.53 1.84 6.56
N SER A 120 6.67 1.79 7.25
CA SER A 120 6.69 1.94 8.71
C SER A 120 6.15 3.28 9.21
N ARG A 121 6.33 4.36 8.43
CA ARG A 121 5.90 5.72 8.82
C ARG A 121 4.80 6.31 7.96
N THR A 122 4.52 5.76 6.78
CA THR A 122 3.58 6.39 5.86
C THR A 122 2.66 5.39 5.17
N ASN A 123 1.40 5.76 5.02
CA ASN A 123 0.42 5.01 4.25
C ASN A 123 0.08 5.80 2.98
N ILE A 124 0.53 5.29 1.85
CA ILE A 124 0.32 5.93 0.55
C ILE A 124 -0.93 5.32 -0.06
N THR A 125 -2.00 6.11 -0.19
CA THR A 125 -3.22 5.65 -0.86
C THR A 125 -3.10 5.87 -2.38
N LEU A 126 -3.25 4.78 -3.12
CA LEU A 126 -3.20 4.64 -4.57
C LEU A 126 -4.58 4.20 -5.08
N ALA A 127 -4.92 4.55 -6.32
CA ALA A 127 -6.17 4.08 -6.91
C ALA A 127 -5.99 2.62 -7.36
N ASP A 128 -6.93 1.74 -7.01
CA ASP A 128 -6.85 0.33 -7.39
C ASP A 128 -7.48 0.13 -8.77
N ARG A 129 -6.71 0.44 -9.82
CA ARG A 129 -7.12 0.16 -11.21
C ARG A 129 -6.66 -1.23 -11.60
N SER A 130 -7.56 -2.04 -12.17
CA SER A 130 -7.22 -3.41 -12.58
C SER A 130 -6.02 -3.49 -13.54
N ALA A 131 -5.86 -2.49 -14.41
CA ALA A 131 -4.73 -2.40 -15.35
C ALA A 131 -3.38 -2.06 -14.66
N GLU A 132 -3.42 -1.36 -13.53
CA GLU A 132 -2.23 -0.89 -12.81
C GLU A 132 -1.87 -1.76 -11.60
N ARG A 133 -2.70 -2.76 -11.25
CA ARG A 133 -2.41 -3.69 -10.14
C ARG A 133 -1.05 -4.36 -10.26
N ALA A 134 -0.73 -4.87 -11.44
CA ALA A 134 0.53 -5.56 -11.69
C ALA A 134 1.73 -4.61 -11.55
N SER A 135 1.60 -3.33 -11.94
CA SER A 135 2.69 -2.36 -11.78
C SER A 135 2.88 -1.98 -10.32
N VAL A 136 1.80 -1.79 -9.55
CA VAL A 136 1.86 -1.51 -8.10
C VAL A 136 2.50 -2.68 -7.34
N ASP A 137 2.08 -3.91 -7.61
CA ASP A 137 2.67 -5.09 -6.96
C ASP A 137 4.15 -5.25 -7.35
N LYS A 138 4.50 -5.03 -8.63
CA LYS A 138 5.90 -5.05 -9.10
C LYS A 138 6.75 -3.98 -8.43
N PHE A 139 6.21 -2.79 -8.23
CA PHE A 139 6.90 -1.69 -7.55
C PHE A 139 7.09 -1.97 -6.07
N ALA A 140 6.07 -2.50 -5.38
CA ALA A 140 6.19 -2.88 -3.98
C ALA A 140 7.30 -3.93 -3.78
N ARG A 141 7.35 -4.96 -4.65
CA ARG A 141 8.44 -5.95 -4.64
C ARG A 141 9.80 -5.34 -4.96
N ALA A 142 9.87 -4.45 -5.95
CA ALA A 142 11.11 -3.78 -6.32
C ALA A 142 11.62 -2.86 -5.20
N LEU A 143 10.71 -2.18 -4.50
CA LEU A 143 11.00 -1.36 -3.34
C LEU A 143 11.53 -2.21 -2.19
N GLU A 144 10.86 -3.30 -1.85
CA GLU A 144 11.31 -4.22 -0.81
C GLU A 144 12.69 -4.80 -1.14
N ALA A 145 12.88 -5.32 -2.35
CA ALA A 145 14.14 -5.91 -2.78
C ALA A 145 15.29 -4.89 -2.74
N ARG A 146 15.06 -3.67 -3.24
CA ARG A 146 16.09 -2.62 -3.23
C ARG A 146 16.40 -2.13 -1.83
N THR A 147 15.39 -2.03 -0.96
CA THR A 147 15.58 -1.67 0.45
C THR A 147 16.39 -2.73 1.18
N LYS A 148 16.05 -4.03 1.01
CA LYS A 148 16.80 -5.14 1.60
C LYS A 148 18.24 -5.19 1.07
N ALA A 149 18.45 -4.95 -0.22
CA ALA A 149 19.80 -4.90 -0.81
C ALA A 149 20.63 -3.75 -0.22
N TYR A 150 20.08 -2.54 -0.15
CA TYR A 150 20.75 -1.39 0.45
C TYR A 150 21.11 -1.63 1.92
N LEU A 151 20.15 -2.11 2.71
CA LEU A 151 20.38 -2.40 4.13
C LEU A 151 21.44 -3.48 4.34
N ARG A 152 21.50 -4.47 3.44
CA ARG A 152 22.51 -5.53 3.49
C ARG A 152 23.90 -4.98 3.12
N GLU A 153 24.00 -4.15 2.11
CA GLU A 153 25.28 -3.56 1.68
C GLU A 153 25.86 -2.63 2.75
N GLU A 154 25.03 -1.74 3.30
CA GLU A 154 25.48 -0.71 4.25
C GLU A 154 25.69 -1.26 5.67
N TYR A 155 24.79 -2.12 6.16
CA TYR A 155 24.76 -2.52 7.58
C TYR A 155 25.20 -3.97 7.86
N ALA A 156 25.27 -4.85 6.84
CA ALA A 156 25.71 -6.23 7.06
C ALA A 156 27.23 -6.43 6.94
N ASN A 157 27.97 -5.41 6.51
CA ASN A 157 29.43 -5.47 6.47
C ASN A 157 30.01 -5.47 7.90
N ILE A 158 30.87 -6.46 8.19
CA ILE A 158 31.49 -6.65 9.49
C ILE A 158 32.85 -5.96 9.48
N ASN A 159 33.08 -5.09 10.46
CA ASN A 159 34.40 -4.52 10.70
C ASN A 159 35.05 -5.21 11.92
N PRO A 160 36.14 -5.99 11.74
CA PRO A 160 36.81 -6.69 12.84
C PRO A 160 37.43 -5.74 13.88
N LEU A 161 37.70 -4.49 13.52
CA LEU A 161 38.25 -3.47 14.42
C LEU A 161 37.15 -2.62 15.09
N GLY A 162 35.88 -2.82 14.71
CA GLY A 162 34.75 -2.08 15.25
C GLY A 162 34.24 -2.64 16.57
N LEU A 163 33.47 -1.84 17.30
CA LEU A 163 32.82 -2.25 18.54
C LEU A 163 31.83 -3.41 18.28
N ILE A 164 32.12 -4.59 18.85
CA ILE A 164 31.37 -5.83 18.64
C ILE A 164 29.88 -5.67 19.00
N ASP A 165 29.57 -5.00 20.12
CA ASP A 165 28.19 -4.82 20.59
C ASP A 165 27.31 -4.05 19.61
N THR A 166 27.86 -3.00 18.98
CA THR A 166 27.14 -2.20 17.99
C THR A 166 26.83 -3.01 16.73
N GLN A 167 27.73 -3.93 16.37
CA GLN A 167 27.56 -4.80 15.20
C GLN A 167 26.55 -5.91 15.49
N LEU A 168 26.58 -6.50 16.69
CA LEU A 168 25.56 -7.45 17.14
C LEU A 168 24.17 -6.81 17.23
N HIS A 169 24.08 -5.55 17.65
CA HIS A 169 22.81 -4.82 17.65
C HIS A 169 22.29 -4.61 16.22
N ARG A 170 23.16 -4.19 15.29
CA ARG A 170 22.82 -4.03 13.87
C ARG A 170 22.35 -5.33 13.23
N LEU A 171 23.03 -6.45 13.46
CA LEU A 171 22.61 -7.77 12.96
C LEU A 171 21.24 -8.18 13.50
N ARG A 172 20.96 -7.95 14.79
CA ARG A 172 19.65 -8.20 15.38
C ARG A 172 18.56 -7.31 14.77
N TRP A 173 18.86 -6.05 14.50
CA TRP A 173 17.95 -5.13 13.83
C TRP A 173 17.64 -5.56 12.39
N LEU A 174 18.65 -5.91 11.59
CA LEU A 174 18.49 -6.43 10.23
C LEU A 174 17.66 -7.72 10.19
N ARG A 175 17.87 -8.61 11.17
CA ARG A 175 17.04 -9.82 11.34
C ARG A 175 15.58 -9.46 11.64
N LYS A 176 15.32 -8.50 12.54
CA LYS A 176 13.96 -8.06 12.87
C LYS A 176 13.22 -7.49 11.65
N LEU A 177 13.96 -6.89 10.70
CA LEU A 177 13.44 -6.39 9.43
C LEU A 177 13.35 -7.44 8.32
N ASP A 178 13.65 -8.71 8.62
CA ASP A 178 13.67 -9.81 7.64
C ASP A 178 14.62 -9.54 6.43
N VAL A 179 15.69 -8.78 6.68
CA VAL A 179 16.76 -8.52 5.69
C VAL A 179 17.76 -9.69 5.67
N LEU A 180 18.03 -10.27 6.84
CA LEU A 180 18.90 -11.42 7.02
C LEU A 180 18.09 -12.60 7.56
N THR A 181 18.32 -13.78 6.99
CA THR A 181 17.77 -15.01 7.55
C THR A 181 18.42 -15.35 8.89
N GLU A 182 17.74 -16.14 9.74
CA GLU A 182 18.29 -16.58 11.04
C GLU A 182 19.67 -17.26 10.88
N ARG A 183 19.84 -18.02 9.80
CA ARG A 183 21.10 -18.71 9.49
C ARG A 183 22.21 -17.74 9.15
N GLU A 184 21.95 -16.77 8.27
CA GLU A 184 22.94 -15.75 7.91
C GLU A 184 23.32 -14.88 9.10
N ALA A 185 22.34 -14.45 9.89
CA ALA A 185 22.59 -13.66 11.09
C ALA A 185 23.46 -14.42 12.11
N ARG A 186 23.23 -15.73 12.27
CA ARG A 186 24.05 -16.58 13.15
C ARG A 186 25.48 -16.72 12.64
N VAL A 187 25.67 -17.00 11.35
CA VAL A 187 27.02 -17.11 10.75
C VAL A 187 27.80 -15.81 10.91
N LEU A 188 27.15 -14.65 10.68
CA LEU A 188 27.76 -13.34 10.85
C LEU A 188 28.10 -13.04 12.32
N ALA A 189 27.21 -13.39 13.26
CA ALA A 189 27.47 -13.25 14.68
C ALA A 189 28.61 -14.17 15.18
N THR A 190 28.67 -15.41 14.68
CA THR A 190 29.76 -16.35 14.99
C THR A 190 31.09 -15.84 14.44
N ARG A 191 31.13 -15.29 13.22
CA ARG A 191 32.36 -14.66 12.69
C ARG A 191 32.85 -13.47 13.53
N LEU A 192 31.92 -12.71 14.11
CA LEU A 192 32.23 -11.56 14.96
C LEU A 192 32.73 -11.96 16.35
N THR A 193 32.15 -13.00 16.94
CA THR A 193 32.34 -13.33 18.36
C THR A 193 33.14 -14.61 18.59
N GLY A 194 33.34 -15.42 17.55
CA GLY A 194 33.84 -16.79 17.65
C GLY A 194 32.85 -17.76 18.32
N ARG A 195 31.63 -17.33 18.68
CA ARG A 195 30.66 -18.14 19.44
C ARG A 195 29.58 -18.75 18.54
N LEU A 196 29.27 -20.03 18.75
CA LEU A 196 28.25 -20.74 17.95
C LEU A 196 26.82 -20.28 18.23
N ASP A 197 26.52 -19.88 19.47
CA ASP A 197 25.20 -19.41 19.86
C ASP A 197 25.29 -18.10 20.66
N SER A 198 24.47 -17.13 20.23
CA SER A 198 24.26 -15.86 20.95
C SER A 198 23.16 -15.97 22.02
N LEU A 199 22.50 -17.13 22.12
CA LEU A 199 21.52 -17.44 23.14
C LEU A 199 22.23 -18.07 24.35
N PRO A 200 21.97 -17.60 25.58
CA PRO A 200 22.51 -18.22 26.77
C PRO A 200 22.02 -19.67 26.86
N LEU A 201 22.95 -20.62 26.92
CA LEU A 201 22.63 -22.03 27.16
C LEU A 201 22.26 -22.14 28.64
N HIS A 202 21.00 -22.46 28.94
CA HIS A 202 20.59 -22.71 30.32
C HIS A 202 20.79 -24.19 30.64
N SER A 203 21.66 -24.49 31.60
CA SER A 203 21.81 -25.83 32.18
C SER A 203 21.70 -25.73 33.69
N MET A 204 20.86 -26.57 34.29
CA MET A 204 20.67 -26.63 35.75
C MET A 204 20.37 -25.26 36.40
N GLY A 205 19.63 -24.39 35.70
CA GLY A 205 19.31 -23.05 36.19
C GLY A 205 20.44 -22.02 36.09
N GLN A 206 21.62 -22.40 35.59
CA GLN A 206 22.75 -21.51 35.35
C GLN A 206 22.85 -21.12 33.87
N VAL A 207 23.24 -19.86 33.61
CA VAL A 207 23.57 -19.37 32.27
C VAL A 207 24.99 -19.83 31.93
N LEU A 208 25.10 -20.79 31.03
CA LEU A 208 26.36 -21.27 30.49
C LEU A 208 26.80 -20.41 29.30
N GLU A 209 28.11 -20.17 29.22
CA GLU A 209 28.72 -19.59 28.02
C GLU A 209 28.71 -20.61 26.87
N SER A 210 28.43 -20.14 25.66
CA SER A 210 28.48 -20.96 24.46
C SER A 210 29.92 -21.28 24.05
N PRO A 211 30.17 -22.48 23.48
CA PRO A 211 31.51 -22.89 23.07
C PRO A 211 32.05 -21.97 21.97
N TYR A 212 33.33 -21.61 22.09
CA TYR A 212 34.09 -20.88 21.08
C TYR A 212 34.56 -21.85 19.99
N VAL A 213 34.46 -21.44 18.73
CA VAL A 213 35.02 -22.17 17.59
C VAL A 213 36.09 -21.29 16.97
N ASN A 214 37.34 -21.74 17.06
CA ASN A 214 38.47 -21.19 16.32
C ASN A 214 38.56 -21.84 14.95
#